data_AF-A0A183J8L1-F1
#
_entry.id   AF-A0A183J8L1-F1
#
_cell.length_a   1.000
_cell.length_b   1.000
_cell.length_c   1.000
_cell.angle_alpha   90.00
_cell.angle_beta   90.00
_cell.angle_gamma   90.00
#
_symmetry.space_group_name_H-M   'P 1'
#
loop_
_entity.id
_entity.type
_entity.pdbx_description
1 polymer ?
#
loop_
_entity_poly.entity_id
_entity_poly.type
_entity_poly.pdbx_seq_one_letter_code
_entity_poly.pdbx_strand_id
1 'polypeptide(L)'
;MYVPPRPSVDGFEPHLAANFLGHFLLTSLLLDKLKASAPSRIINVADMTYKRGHVNFEDLNGLTDYNKKAAYDRSKLASVAFTKELAKRTSGSSVTVNDIFPGYTETDIGRQMKSKAIRIMTKPIKWFVLQKPEKAANTLMYVATSPELDTVSGKFLRYDRASKKCM
;
A
#
# COMPACT_ATOMS: atom_id res chain seq x y z
N MET A 1 -0.17 -7.49 -12.63
CA MET A 1 0.38 -7.25 -11.28
C MET A 1 1.86 -7.08 -11.44
N TYR A 2 2.50 -8.02 -12.12
CA TYR A 2 3.94 -7.99 -12.32
C TYR A 2 4.37 -7.26 -13.60
N VAL A 3 5.25 -6.30 -13.44
CA VAL A 3 5.90 -5.53 -14.52
C VAL A 3 7.09 -6.33 -15.08
N PRO A 4 7.42 -6.21 -16.39
CA PRO A 4 8.67 -6.74 -16.93
C PRO A 4 9.89 -6.22 -16.13
N PRO A 5 11.01 -6.95 -16.10
CA PRO A 5 12.26 -6.51 -15.45
C PRO A 5 12.92 -5.40 -16.26
N ARG A 6 12.31 -4.20 -16.30
CA ARG A 6 12.94 -3.00 -16.84
C ARG A 6 12.97 -1.97 -15.73
N PRO A 7 14.14 -1.43 -15.36
CA PRO A 7 14.22 -0.36 -14.38
C PRO A 7 13.32 0.82 -14.75
N SER A 8 12.92 1.60 -13.75
CA SER A 8 12.31 2.92 -13.96
C SER A 8 13.28 3.85 -14.71
N VAL A 9 12.77 5.01 -15.14
CA VAL A 9 13.61 6.04 -15.77
C VAL A 9 14.78 6.50 -14.86
N ASP A 10 14.60 6.38 -13.55
CA ASP A 10 15.61 6.70 -12.52
C ASP A 10 16.47 5.50 -12.10
N GLY A 11 16.34 4.35 -12.78
CA GLY A 11 17.17 3.16 -12.51
C GLY A 11 16.69 2.27 -11.35
N PHE A 12 15.48 2.47 -10.82
CA PHE A 12 14.94 1.66 -9.72
C PHE A 12 14.11 0.47 -10.21
N GLU A 13 14.01 -0.57 -9.39
CA GLU A 13 13.07 -1.67 -9.64
C GLU A 13 11.63 -1.12 -9.72
N PRO A 14 10.82 -1.53 -10.72
CA PRO A 14 9.52 -0.92 -10.99
C PRO A 14 8.52 -0.89 -9.84
N HIS A 15 8.41 -1.99 -9.07
CA HIS A 15 7.48 -2.04 -7.95
C HIS A 15 7.98 -1.18 -6.80
N LEU A 16 9.29 -1.19 -6.51
CA LEU A 16 9.92 -0.33 -5.52
C LEU A 16 9.73 1.14 -5.86
N ALA A 17 9.96 1.52 -7.12
CA ALA A 17 9.78 2.88 -7.61
C ALA A 17 8.32 3.35 -7.45
N ALA A 18 7.37 2.59 -8.01
CA ALA A 18 5.97 2.99 -8.07
C ALA A 18 5.24 2.84 -6.73
N ASN A 19 5.47 1.76 -5.98
CA ASN A 19 4.72 1.46 -4.76
C ASN A 19 5.34 2.06 -3.50
N PHE A 20 6.61 2.47 -3.54
CA PHE A 20 7.30 2.99 -2.36
C PHE A 20 8.04 4.30 -2.60
N LEU A 21 9.07 4.35 -3.46
CA LEU A 21 9.96 5.51 -3.55
C LEU A 21 9.23 6.79 -3.96
N GLY A 22 8.30 6.72 -4.92
CA GLY A 22 7.48 7.88 -5.29
C GLY A 22 6.61 8.39 -4.13
N HIS A 23 6.03 7.46 -3.36
CA HIS A 23 5.19 7.80 -2.20
C HIS A 23 6.01 8.35 -1.04
N PHE A 24 7.19 7.76 -0.78
CA PHE A 24 8.17 8.25 0.18
C PHE A 24 8.54 9.70 -0.13
N LEU A 25 8.98 9.97 -1.37
CA LEU A 25 9.40 11.30 -1.79
C LEU A 25 8.25 12.32 -1.69
N LEU A 26 7.07 11.99 -2.22
CA LEU A 26 5.89 12.86 -2.14
C LEU A 26 5.54 13.20 -0.69
N THR A 27 5.51 12.20 0.19
CA THR A 27 5.18 12.39 1.60
C THR A 27 6.23 13.23 2.31
N SER A 28 7.51 12.99 2.04
CA SER A 28 8.61 13.79 2.60
C SER A 28 8.53 15.26 2.18
N LEU A 29 8.22 15.55 0.91
CA LEU A 29 8.06 16.92 0.41
C LEU A 29 6.85 17.65 1.00
N LEU A 30 5.79 16.92 1.33
CA LEU A 30 4.57 17.48 1.92
C LEU A 30 4.60 17.54 3.45
N LEU A 31 5.60 16.94 4.10
CA LEU A 31 5.60 16.70 5.54
C LEU A 31 5.47 17.99 6.36
N ASP A 32 6.22 19.04 6.01
CA ASP A 32 6.16 20.31 6.74
C ASP A 32 4.81 21.00 6.57
N LYS A 33 4.19 20.91 5.38
CA LYS A 33 2.83 21.41 5.16
C LYS A 33 1.80 20.62 5.97
N LEU A 34 1.92 19.30 6.01
CA LEU A 34 1.03 18.44 6.80
C LEU A 34 1.12 18.74 8.30
N LYS A 35 2.33 19.03 8.81
CA LYS A 35 2.54 19.48 10.20
C LYS A 35 1.94 20.87 10.45
N ALA A 36 2.12 21.81 9.53
CA ALA A 36 1.57 23.16 9.65
C ALA A 36 0.03 23.18 9.54
N SER A 37 -0.56 22.22 8.83
CA SER A 37 -2.02 22.04 8.70
C SER A 37 -2.59 21.03 9.70
N ALA A 38 -1.86 20.70 10.77
CA ALA A 38 -2.35 19.75 11.76
C ALA A 38 -3.67 20.24 12.42
N PRO A 39 -4.61 19.32 12.75
CA PRO A 39 -4.51 17.87 12.62
C PRO A 39 -4.59 17.40 11.16
N SER A 40 -3.71 16.47 10.77
CA SER A 40 -3.68 15.90 9.42
C SER A 40 -3.34 14.40 9.43
N ARG A 41 -3.67 13.70 8.34
CA ARG A 41 -3.53 12.23 8.26
C ARG A 41 -2.84 11.82 6.97
N ILE A 42 -1.93 10.87 7.08
CA ILE A 42 -1.30 10.16 5.96
C ILE A 42 -1.81 8.72 6.00
N ILE A 43 -2.42 8.27 4.89
CA ILE A 43 -2.99 6.93 4.77
C ILE A 43 -2.37 6.25 3.55
N ASN A 44 -1.57 5.21 3.81
CA ASN A 44 -0.89 4.43 2.78
C ASN A 44 -1.71 3.18 2.43
N VAL A 45 -2.00 2.97 1.15
CA VAL A 45 -2.71 1.77 0.69
C VAL A 45 -1.73 0.61 0.55
N ALA A 46 -1.77 -0.29 1.52
CA ALA A 46 -0.87 -1.44 1.63
C ALA A 46 -1.58 -2.76 1.31
N ASP A 47 -0.82 -3.85 1.34
CA ASP A 47 -1.28 -5.19 1.00
C ASP A 47 -0.65 -6.21 1.94
N MET A 48 -1.41 -7.23 2.36
CA MET A 48 -0.98 -8.30 3.28
C MET A 48 0.25 -9.09 2.81
N THR A 49 0.54 -9.04 1.51
CA THR A 49 1.78 -9.53 0.88
C THR A 49 3.07 -9.04 1.56
N TYR A 50 3.04 -7.90 2.26
CA TYR A 50 4.20 -7.37 3.01
C TYR A 50 4.80 -8.39 3.97
N LYS A 51 3.98 -9.29 4.53
CA LYS A 51 4.43 -10.35 5.46
C LYS A 51 5.35 -11.38 4.82
N ARG A 52 5.37 -11.46 3.49
CA ARG A 52 6.25 -12.33 2.69
C ARG A 52 7.46 -11.58 2.12
N GLY A 53 7.50 -10.26 2.28
CA GLY A 53 8.61 -9.45 1.82
C GLY A 53 9.86 -9.73 2.65
N HIS A 54 11.02 -9.56 2.02
CA HIS A 54 12.32 -9.64 2.67
C HIS A 54 13.19 -8.49 2.15
N VAL A 55 13.94 -7.87 3.07
CA VAL A 55 14.89 -6.81 2.76
C VAL A 55 16.26 -7.45 2.53
N ASN A 56 16.75 -7.36 1.31
CA ASN A 56 18.16 -7.63 1.03
C ASN A 56 18.93 -6.32 1.20
N PHE A 57 19.75 -6.20 2.24
CA PHE A 57 20.53 -4.99 2.49
C PHE A 57 21.74 -4.85 1.54
N GLU A 58 22.18 -5.95 0.92
CA GLU A 58 23.27 -5.95 -0.05
C GLU A 58 22.79 -5.48 -1.44
N ASP A 59 21.51 -5.68 -1.74
CA ASP A 59 20.84 -5.18 -2.95
C ASP A 59 19.44 -4.66 -2.61
N LEU A 60 19.38 -3.43 -2.12
CA LEU A 60 18.12 -2.76 -1.80
C LEU A 60 17.26 -2.50 -3.05
N ASN A 61 17.89 -2.34 -4.22
CA ASN A 61 17.17 -2.10 -5.47
C ASN A 61 16.49 -3.39 -5.94
N GLY A 62 17.14 -4.54 -5.80
CA GLY A 62 16.57 -5.84 -6.09
C GLY A 62 16.67 -6.28 -7.55
N LEU A 63 17.70 -5.82 -8.25
CA LEU A 63 17.87 -6.09 -9.68
C LEU A 63 18.74 -7.32 -9.96
N THR A 64 19.57 -7.77 -9.01
CA THR A 64 20.57 -8.82 -9.26
C THR A 64 19.93 -10.22 -9.38
N ASP A 65 18.97 -10.55 -8.52
CA ASP A 65 18.21 -11.83 -8.54
C ASP A 65 16.71 -11.58 -8.67
N TYR A 66 16.31 -11.04 -9.82
CA TYR A 66 14.95 -10.52 -9.98
C TYR A 66 13.88 -11.62 -9.98
N ASN A 67 13.01 -11.57 -8.97
CA ASN A 67 11.75 -12.29 -8.92
C ASN A 67 10.59 -11.30 -8.81
N LYS A 68 9.72 -11.28 -9.82
CA LYS A 68 8.57 -10.36 -9.92
C LYS A 68 7.67 -10.34 -8.67
N LYS A 69 7.40 -11.52 -8.09
CA LYS A 69 6.55 -11.63 -6.91
C LYS A 69 7.29 -11.15 -5.66
N ALA A 70 8.55 -11.54 -5.50
CA ALA A 70 9.37 -11.08 -4.38
C ALA A 70 9.59 -9.56 -4.42
N ALA A 71 9.79 -8.98 -5.60
CA ALA A 71 9.90 -7.54 -5.80
C ALA A 71 8.62 -6.80 -5.37
N TYR A 72 7.45 -7.30 -5.79
CA TYR A 72 6.17 -6.75 -5.32
C TYR A 72 6.01 -6.86 -3.79
N ASP A 73 6.24 -8.05 -3.22
CA ASP A 73 6.12 -8.30 -1.78
C ASP A 73 7.10 -7.40 -0.98
N ARG A 74 8.32 -7.18 -1.48
CA ARG A 74 9.32 -6.27 -0.92
C ARG A 74 8.87 -4.81 -0.98
N SER A 75 8.31 -4.36 -2.10
CA SER A 75 7.79 -2.99 -2.22
C SER A 75 6.68 -2.70 -1.19
N LYS A 76 5.84 -3.70 -0.89
CA LYS A 76 4.81 -3.59 0.15
C LYS A 76 5.36 -3.67 1.57
N LEU A 77 6.43 -4.44 1.80
CA LEU A 77 7.18 -4.38 3.06
C LEU A 77 7.81 -3.00 3.29
N ALA A 78 8.44 -2.41 2.27
CA ALA A 78 9.06 -1.09 2.38
C ALA A 78 8.03 -0.01 2.73
N SER A 79 6.85 -0.03 2.09
CA SER A 79 5.74 0.86 2.43
C SER A 79 5.31 0.75 3.90
N VAL A 80 5.13 -0.48 4.41
CA VAL A 80 4.72 -0.69 5.82
C VAL A 80 5.81 -0.29 6.81
N ALA A 81 7.07 -0.58 6.50
CA ALA A 81 8.21 -0.14 7.31
C ALA A 81 8.29 1.39 7.38
N PHE A 82 8.07 2.06 6.25
CA PHE A 82 8.04 3.52 6.18
C PHE A 82 6.90 4.12 6.99
N THR A 83 5.68 3.58 6.92
CA THR A 83 4.56 4.03 7.76
C THR A 83 4.92 3.99 9.24
N LYS A 84 5.52 2.88 9.71
CA LYS A 84 5.94 2.74 11.12
C LYS A 84 7.00 3.75 11.51
N GLU A 85 7.98 3.97 10.65
CA GLU A 85 9.07 4.91 10.91
C GLU A 85 8.57 6.36 10.87
N LEU A 86 7.76 6.72 9.89
CA LEU A 86 7.21 8.07 9.77
C LEU A 86 6.29 8.38 10.95
N ALA A 87 5.47 7.43 11.41
CA ALA A 87 4.65 7.60 12.61
C ALA A 87 5.47 7.93 13.87
N LYS A 88 6.68 7.34 14.01
CA LYS A 88 7.59 7.71 15.09
C LYS A 88 8.12 9.13 14.93
N ARG A 89 8.51 9.50 13.70
CA ARG A 89 9.07 10.83 13.38
C ARG A 89 8.05 11.96 13.48
N THR A 90 6.76 11.68 13.32
CA THR A 90 5.67 12.64 13.48
C THR A 90 5.04 12.59 14.86
N SER A 91 5.61 11.80 15.79
CA SER A 91 5.15 11.80 17.18
C SER A 91 5.24 13.22 17.76
N GLY A 92 4.15 13.68 18.36
CA GLY A 92 4.03 15.04 18.92
C GLY A 92 3.58 16.12 17.94
N SER A 93 3.43 15.85 16.63
CA SER A 93 3.03 16.86 15.64
C SER A 93 1.55 16.83 15.24
N SER A 94 0.70 16.05 15.93
CA SER A 94 -0.72 15.83 15.57
C SER A 94 -0.95 15.37 14.11
N VAL A 95 0.07 14.74 13.51
CA VAL A 95 -0.02 14.09 12.20
C VAL A 95 -0.03 12.58 12.41
N THR A 96 -1.11 11.92 12.00
CA THR A 96 -1.20 10.46 12.06
C THR A 96 -0.78 9.82 10.75
N VAL A 97 -0.19 8.63 10.84
CA VAL A 97 0.32 7.89 9.67
C VAL A 97 -0.05 6.43 9.82
N ASN A 98 -0.87 5.89 8.92
CA ASN A 98 -1.30 4.49 8.99
C ASN A 98 -1.29 3.83 7.61
N ASP A 99 -1.13 2.52 7.62
CA ASP A 99 -1.40 1.68 6.46
C ASP A 99 -2.84 1.16 6.53
N ILE A 100 -3.43 0.88 5.38
CA ILE A 100 -4.73 0.22 5.26
C ILE A 100 -4.68 -0.86 4.19
N PHE A 101 -5.15 -2.05 4.54
CA PHE A 101 -5.57 -3.05 3.57
C PHE A 101 -7.09 -2.95 3.37
N PRO A 102 -7.57 -2.33 2.27
CA PRO A 102 -9.00 -2.12 2.07
C PRO A 102 -9.75 -3.42 1.74
N GLY A 103 -9.02 -4.51 1.49
CA GLY A 103 -9.55 -5.81 1.10
C GLY A 103 -9.25 -6.16 -0.36
N TYR A 104 -9.41 -7.43 -0.71
CA TYR A 104 -9.24 -7.92 -2.08
C TYR A 104 -10.31 -7.30 -2.97
N THR A 105 -9.89 -6.45 -3.91
CA THR A 105 -10.78 -5.60 -4.68
C THR A 105 -10.63 -5.88 -6.17
N GLU A 106 -11.75 -5.93 -6.90
CA GLU A 106 -11.72 -6.10 -8.34
C GLU A 106 -11.15 -4.85 -9.01
N THR A 107 -9.91 -4.96 -9.46
CA THR A 107 -9.17 -3.87 -10.12
C THR A 107 -8.44 -4.39 -11.35
N ASP A 108 -7.97 -3.46 -12.17
CA ASP A 108 -7.14 -3.74 -13.35
C ASP A 108 -5.66 -3.97 -13.03
N ILE A 109 -5.29 -4.12 -11.75
CA ILE A 109 -3.91 -4.38 -11.32
C ILE A 109 -3.35 -5.67 -11.96
N GLY A 110 -4.21 -6.63 -12.28
CA GLY A 110 -3.88 -7.91 -12.90
C GLY A 110 -3.93 -7.96 -14.43
N ARG A 111 -4.25 -6.85 -15.12
CA ARG A 111 -4.61 -6.87 -16.56
C ARG A 111 -3.55 -7.48 -17.47
N GLN A 112 -2.27 -7.28 -17.14
CA GLN A 112 -1.12 -7.79 -17.91
C GLN A 112 -0.90 -9.31 -17.79
N MET A 113 -1.61 -10.01 -16.89
CA MET A 113 -1.34 -11.44 -16.60
C MET A 113 -2.35 -12.42 -17.19
N LYS A 114 -3.43 -11.95 -17.85
CA LYS A 114 -4.53 -12.83 -18.26
C LYS A 114 -4.79 -12.72 -19.75
N SER A 115 -4.69 -13.86 -20.45
CA SER A 115 -5.32 -14.02 -21.76
C SER A 115 -6.84 -13.87 -21.63
N LYS A 116 -7.52 -13.53 -22.73
CA LYS A 116 -8.97 -13.32 -22.76
C LYS A 116 -9.73 -14.55 -22.22
N ALA A 117 -9.23 -15.75 -22.50
CA ALA A 117 -9.77 -17.03 -22.01
C ALA A 117 -9.64 -17.20 -20.49
N ILE A 118 -8.44 -16.96 -19.93
CA ILE A 118 -8.21 -17.04 -18.47
C ILE A 118 -9.06 -16.00 -17.73
N ARG A 119 -9.28 -14.83 -18.34
CA ARG A 119 -10.14 -13.78 -17.76
C ARG A 119 -11.59 -14.23 -17.64
N ILE A 120 -12.12 -14.96 -18.63
CA ILE A 120 -13.49 -15.50 -18.62
C ILE A 120 -13.60 -16.64 -17.59
N MET A 121 -12.67 -17.59 -17.62
CA MET A 121 -12.67 -18.76 -16.74
C MET A 121 -12.54 -18.40 -15.25
N THR A 122 -11.84 -17.31 -14.92
CA THR A 122 -11.65 -16.86 -13.53
C THR A 122 -12.74 -15.90 -13.02
N LYS A 123 -13.73 -15.52 -13.84
CA LYS A 123 -14.85 -14.65 -13.42
C LYS A 123 -15.62 -15.15 -12.19
N PRO A 124 -16.07 -16.42 -12.11
CA PRO A 124 -16.83 -16.89 -10.94
C PRO A 124 -16.01 -16.80 -9.66
N ILE A 125 -14.73 -17.20 -9.70
CA ILE A 125 -13.81 -17.12 -8.55
C ILE A 125 -13.62 -15.65 -8.13
N LYS A 126 -13.43 -14.74 -9.08
CA LYS A 126 -13.30 -13.31 -8.79
C LYS A 126 -14.55 -12.75 -8.10
N TRP A 127 -15.74 -13.12 -8.55
CA TRP A 127 -16.99 -12.64 -7.97
C TRP A 127 -17.15 -13.07 -6.50
N PHE A 128 -16.71 -14.28 -6.15
CA PHE A 128 -16.74 -14.75 -4.76
C PHE A 128 -15.65 -14.12 -3.87
N VAL A 129 -14.45 -13.87 -4.41
CA VAL A 129 -13.27 -13.48 -3.62
C VAL A 129 -13.07 -11.96 -3.57
N LEU A 130 -13.38 -11.25 -4.66
CA LEU A 130 -13.11 -9.82 -4.80
C LEU A 130 -14.35 -9.01 -4.46
N GLN A 131 -14.16 -7.96 -3.67
CA GLN A 131 -15.17 -6.94 -3.48
C GLN A 131 -15.15 -5.90 -4.60
N LYS A 132 -16.25 -5.16 -4.74
CA LYS A 132 -16.33 -4.05 -5.69
C LYS A 132 -15.47 -2.85 -5.26
N PRO A 133 -14.94 -2.05 -6.20
CA PRO A 133 -14.15 -0.84 -5.91
C PRO A 133 -14.80 0.14 -4.95
N GLU A 134 -16.12 0.33 -5.03
CA GLU A 134 -16.87 1.25 -4.18
C GLU A 134 -16.76 0.86 -2.70
N LYS A 135 -16.66 -0.44 -2.43
CA LYS A 135 -16.49 -0.94 -1.06
C LYS A 135 -15.10 -0.61 -0.52
N ALA A 136 -14.06 -0.74 -1.34
CA ALA A 136 -12.71 -0.33 -0.96
C ALA A 136 -12.63 1.19 -0.74
N ALA A 137 -13.28 1.97 -1.60
CA ALA A 137 -13.37 3.42 -1.45
C ALA A 137 -14.05 3.83 -0.13
N ASN A 138 -15.17 3.18 0.22
CA ASN A 138 -15.85 3.44 1.49
C ASN A 138 -14.94 3.17 2.71
N THR A 139 -14.15 2.10 2.67
CA THR A 139 -13.16 1.81 3.71
C THR A 139 -12.11 2.91 3.80
N LEU A 140 -11.59 3.38 2.66
CA LEU A 140 -10.60 4.47 2.64
C LEU A 140 -11.18 5.78 3.17
N MET A 141 -12.42 6.10 2.79
CA MET A 141 -13.14 7.28 3.30
C MET A 141 -13.32 7.19 4.81
N TYR A 142 -13.74 6.03 5.33
CA TYR A 142 -13.86 5.83 6.78
C TYR A 142 -12.52 6.05 7.49
N VAL A 143 -11.42 5.52 6.97
CA VAL A 143 -10.08 5.73 7.57
C VAL A 143 -9.67 7.21 7.50
N ALA A 144 -10.02 7.90 6.42
CA ALA A 144 -9.71 9.30 6.22
C ALA A 144 -10.50 10.25 7.13
N THR A 145 -11.77 9.95 7.42
CA THR A 145 -12.68 10.92 8.06
C THR A 145 -13.17 10.51 9.45
N SER A 146 -13.02 9.24 9.87
CA SER A 146 -13.55 8.77 11.15
C SER A 146 -12.80 9.42 12.33
N PRO A 147 -13.48 10.09 13.27
CA PRO A 147 -12.87 10.65 14.48
C PRO A 147 -12.20 9.59 15.37
N GLU A 148 -12.63 8.33 15.29
CA GLU A 148 -12.03 7.21 16.05
C GLU A 148 -10.54 6.99 15.73
N LEU A 149 -10.06 7.53 14.61
CA LEU A 149 -8.68 7.39 14.13
C LEU A 149 -7.87 8.68 14.27
N ASP A 150 -8.37 9.73 14.94
CA ASP A 150 -7.67 11.01 15.11
C ASP A 150 -6.33 10.88 15.84
N THR A 151 -6.23 9.92 16.75
CA THR A 151 -5.02 9.68 17.57
C THR A 151 -4.31 8.37 17.21
N VAL A 152 -4.85 7.60 16.27
CA VAL A 152 -4.29 6.31 15.87
C VAL A 152 -3.17 6.55 14.86
N SER A 153 -1.96 6.12 15.17
CA SER A 153 -0.79 6.26 14.28
C SER A 153 0.10 5.01 14.35
N GLY A 154 0.81 4.74 13.26
CA GLY A 154 1.74 3.62 13.11
C GLY A 154 1.07 2.25 12.98
N LYS A 155 -0.22 2.18 12.64
CA LYS A 155 -0.98 0.93 12.55
C LYS A 155 -1.12 0.45 11.12
N PHE A 156 -1.24 -0.87 10.97
CA PHE A 156 -1.70 -1.52 9.76
C PHE A 156 -3.17 -1.88 9.96
N LEU A 157 -4.05 -1.06 9.42
CA LEU A 157 -5.48 -1.17 9.62
C LEU A 157 -6.08 -2.20 8.66
N ARG A 158 -7.08 -2.92 9.16
CA ARG A 158 -7.98 -3.75 8.37
C ARG A 158 -9.41 -3.41 8.74
N TYR A 159 -10.23 -3.14 7.74
CA TYR A 159 -11.66 -2.94 7.97
C TYR A 159 -12.31 -4.29 8.30
N ASP A 160 -12.73 -4.44 9.54
CA ASP A 160 -13.54 -5.56 9.97
C ASP A 160 -15.02 -5.27 9.69
N ARG A 161 -15.61 -6.18 8.92
CA ARG A 161 -17.00 -6.08 8.47
C ARG A 161 -18.00 -6.37 9.59
N ALA A 162 -17.64 -7.19 10.56
CA ALA A 162 -18.54 -7.55 11.65
C ALA A 162 -18.69 -6.39 12.63
N SER A 163 -17.58 -5.75 13.00
CA SER A 163 -17.57 -4.62 13.93
C SER A 163 -17.77 -3.26 13.27
N LYS A 164 -17.72 -3.17 11.92
CA LYS A 164 -17.71 -1.90 11.15
C LYS A 164 -16.59 -0.95 11.62
N LYS A 165 -15.47 -1.49 12.08
CA LYS A 165 -14.33 -0.75 12.60
C LYS A 165 -13.06 -1.12 11.87
N CYS A 166 -12.10 -0.19 11.87
CA CYS A 166 -10.73 -0.50 11.51
C CYS A 166 -9.98 -0.95 12.76
N MET A 167 -9.42 -2.16 12.70
CA MET A 167 -8.53 -2.73 13.71
C MET A 167 -7.11 -2.86 13.15
#